data_AF-A0A3M1ZN13-F1
#
_entry.id   AF-A0A3M1ZN13-F1
#
_cell.length_a   1.000
_cell.length_b   1.000
_cell.length_c   1.000
_cell.angle_alpha   90.00
_cell.angle_beta   90.00
_cell.angle_gamma   90.00
#
_symmetry.space_group_name_H-M   'P 1'
#
loop_
_entity.id
_entity.type
_entity.pdbx_description
1 polymer ?
#
loop_
_entity_poly.entity_id
_entity_poly.type
_entity_poly.pdbx_seq_one_letter_code
_entity_poly.pdbx_strand_id
1 'polypeptide(L)'
;MKEKHSSNFIIGLLFGMVVAVAAWYWYKSTSAEDGALDLLDRLALAEAKIRELQAELRQQAVSRLQSVRTPEAIVPAEPTETAVSPENLQQVKGIGPVFAQRLQAAGVQTIAGLADLSPERLATLLDIGPARAEAILADARRLVA
;
A
#
# COMPACT_ATOMS: atom_id res chain seq x y z
N MET A 1 4.40 -31.02 -68.14
CA MET A 1 5.76 -30.99 -67.57
C MET A 1 5.85 -29.84 -66.57
N LYS A 2 6.34 -30.11 -65.34
CA LYS A 2 7.02 -29.17 -64.42
C LYS A 2 6.34 -27.82 -64.05
N GLU A 3 5.37 -27.86 -63.14
CA GLU A 3 4.92 -26.70 -62.33
C GLU A 3 5.48 -26.74 -60.88
N LYS A 4 6.54 -27.52 -60.64
CA LYS A 4 7.05 -27.75 -59.27
C LYS A 4 8.00 -26.65 -58.77
N HIS A 5 8.60 -25.87 -59.68
CA HIS A 5 9.64 -24.89 -59.31
C HIS A 5 9.05 -23.57 -58.80
N SER A 6 7.91 -23.12 -59.34
CA SER A 6 7.25 -21.86 -58.95
C SER A 6 6.63 -21.95 -57.54
N SER A 7 6.11 -23.12 -57.15
CA SER A 7 5.52 -23.34 -55.83
C SER A 7 6.53 -23.20 -54.68
N ASN A 8 7.72 -23.81 -54.83
CA ASN A 8 8.79 -23.70 -53.82
C ASN A 8 9.28 -22.25 -53.65
N PHE A 9 9.30 -21.48 -54.74
CA PHE A 9 9.68 -20.05 -54.70
C PHE A 9 8.64 -19.21 -53.95
N ILE A 10 7.34 -19.42 -54.23
CA ILE A 10 6.24 -18.72 -53.55
C ILE A 10 6.24 -19.06 -52.06
N ILE A 11 6.46 -20.32 -51.69
CA ILE A 11 6.55 -20.74 -50.29
C ILE A 11 7.72 -20.06 -49.57
N GLY A 12 8.89 -19.97 -50.22
CA GLY A 12 10.04 -19.24 -49.68
C GLY A 12 9.79 -17.74 -49.48
N LEU A 13 9.09 -17.10 -50.42
CA LEU A 13 8.70 -15.69 -50.33
C LEU A 13 7.74 -15.45 -49.15
N LEU A 14 6.72 -16.31 -49.01
CA LEU A 14 5.78 -16.21 -47.89
C LEU A 14 6.47 -16.44 -46.55
N PHE A 15 7.37 -17.43 -46.46
CA PHE A 15 8.13 -17.68 -45.23
C PHE A 15 9.03 -16.49 -44.87
N GLY A 16 9.75 -15.93 -45.85
CA GLY A 16 10.58 -14.73 -45.65
C GLY A 16 9.77 -13.52 -45.20
N MET A 17 8.57 -13.31 -45.77
CA MET A 17 7.65 -12.26 -45.35
C MET A 17 7.18 -12.46 -43.90
N VAL A 18 6.81 -13.69 -43.53
CA VAL A 18 6.39 -14.00 -42.15
C VAL A 18 7.55 -13.78 -41.17
N VAL A 19 8.77 -14.21 -41.49
CA VAL A 19 9.96 -13.97 -40.67
C VAL A 19 10.27 -12.47 -40.55
N ALA A 20 10.16 -11.72 -41.65
CA ALA A 20 10.36 -10.27 -41.64
C ALA A 20 9.30 -9.55 -40.78
N VAL A 21 8.03 -9.96 -40.87
CA VAL A 21 6.96 -9.43 -40.02
C VAL A 21 7.16 -9.84 -38.58
N ALA A 22 7.58 -11.06 -38.29
CA ALA A 22 7.88 -11.51 -36.93
C ALA A 22 9.07 -10.75 -36.34
N ALA A 23 10.13 -10.51 -37.13
CA ALA A 23 11.28 -9.70 -36.71
C ALA A 23 10.88 -8.23 -36.52
N TRP A 24 10.07 -7.67 -37.43
CA TRP A 24 9.52 -6.32 -37.29
C TRP A 24 8.63 -6.19 -36.06
N TYR A 25 7.79 -7.20 -35.81
CA TYR A 25 6.90 -7.27 -34.66
C TYR A 25 7.69 -7.42 -33.36
N TRP A 26 8.73 -8.25 -33.36
CA TRP A 26 9.63 -8.42 -32.22
C TRP A 26 10.40 -7.13 -31.91
N TYR A 27 10.92 -6.45 -32.94
CA TYR A 27 11.56 -5.14 -32.80
C TYR A 27 10.59 -4.08 -32.26
N LYS A 28 9.36 -4.02 -32.81
CA LYS A 28 8.32 -3.06 -32.38
C LYS A 28 7.73 -3.39 -31.01
N SER A 29 7.73 -4.66 -30.59
CA SER A 29 7.18 -5.11 -29.30
C SER A 29 8.21 -5.11 -28.17
N THR A 30 9.51 -4.96 -28.50
CA THR A 30 10.60 -4.77 -27.53
C THR A 30 10.63 -3.36 -26.92
N SER A 31 9.72 -2.46 -27.32
CA SER A 31 9.43 -1.21 -26.60
C SER A 31 8.94 -1.38 -25.14
N ALA A 32 8.88 -2.60 -24.63
CA ALA A 32 8.81 -2.87 -23.18
C ALA A 32 9.99 -2.29 -22.39
N GLU A 33 11.10 -1.91 -23.06
CA GLU A 33 12.22 -1.16 -22.46
C GLU A 33 11.81 0.24 -21.94
N ASP A 34 10.79 0.87 -22.53
CA ASP A 34 10.30 2.19 -22.11
C ASP A 34 9.69 2.15 -20.70
N GLY A 35 9.11 1.00 -20.31
CA GLY A 35 8.57 0.81 -18.96
C GLY A 35 9.64 0.81 -17.87
N ALA A 36 10.84 0.28 -18.16
CA ALA A 36 11.92 0.23 -17.17
C ALA A 36 12.47 1.63 -16.86
N LEU A 37 12.56 2.50 -17.86
CA LEU A 37 12.98 3.89 -17.69
C LEU A 37 11.92 4.71 -16.92
N ASP A 38 10.64 4.53 -17.24
CA ASP A 38 9.53 5.19 -16.52
C ASP A 38 9.52 4.80 -15.02
N LEU A 39 9.84 3.55 -14.70
CA LEU A 39 9.97 3.12 -13.29
C LEU A 39 11.12 3.82 -12.56
N LEU A 40 12.26 4.02 -13.22
CA LEU A 40 13.41 4.73 -12.62
C LEU A 40 13.08 6.21 -12.38
N ASP A 41 12.40 6.86 -13.31
CA ASP A 41 11.98 8.26 -13.17
C ASP A 41 10.96 8.44 -12.04
N ARG A 42 9.98 7.53 -11.95
CA ARG A 42 9.02 7.48 -10.83
C ARG A 42 9.68 7.27 -9.49
N LEU A 43 10.70 6.41 -9.41
CA LEU A 43 11.47 6.20 -8.18
C LEU A 43 12.24 7.46 -7.78
N ALA A 44 12.91 8.13 -8.72
CA ALA A 44 13.61 9.38 -8.46
C ALA A 44 12.65 10.48 -7.95
N LEU A 45 11.45 10.59 -8.54
CA LEU A 45 10.40 11.51 -8.09
C LEU A 45 9.90 11.17 -6.68
N ALA A 46 9.70 9.88 -6.39
CA ALA A 46 9.28 9.42 -5.06
C ALA A 46 10.33 9.75 -3.99
N GLU A 47 11.61 9.50 -4.28
CA GLU A 47 12.72 9.83 -3.37
C GLU A 47 12.80 11.33 -3.09
N ALA A 48 12.61 12.18 -4.10
CA ALA A 48 12.59 13.62 -3.93
C ALA A 48 11.45 14.08 -3.00
N LYS A 49 10.26 13.49 -3.15
CA LYS A 49 9.10 13.82 -2.31
C LYS A 49 9.30 13.42 -0.85
N ILE A 50 9.92 12.27 -0.60
CA ILE A 50 10.25 11.81 0.76
C ILE A 50 11.22 12.81 1.43
N ARG A 51 12.24 13.28 0.72
CA ARG A 51 13.21 14.25 1.25
C ARG A 51 12.55 15.58 1.62
N GLU A 52 11.62 16.05 0.80
CA GLU A 52 10.85 17.28 1.04
C GLU A 52 10.00 17.15 2.32
N LEU A 53 9.18 16.09 2.42
CA LEU A 53 8.34 15.85 3.61
C LEU A 53 9.17 15.74 4.89
N GLN A 54 10.33 15.07 4.80
CA GLN A 54 11.22 14.93 5.95
C GLN A 54 11.86 16.26 6.36
N ALA A 55 12.05 17.21 5.43
CA ALA A 55 12.50 18.56 5.74
C ALA A 55 11.39 19.37 6.42
N GLU A 56 10.14 19.28 5.95
CA GLU A 56 8.98 19.93 6.57
C GLU A 56 8.77 19.45 8.02
N LEU A 57 8.79 18.14 8.25
CA LEU A 57 8.67 17.54 9.59
C LEU A 57 9.79 18.01 10.53
N ARG A 58 11.03 18.12 10.03
CA ARG A 58 12.15 18.67 10.81
C ARG A 58 11.91 20.12 11.20
N GLN A 59 11.40 20.94 10.29
CA GLN A 59 11.08 22.33 10.58
C GLN A 59 9.96 22.44 11.62
N GLN A 60 8.91 21.63 11.51
CA GLN A 60 7.83 21.57 12.50
C GLN A 60 8.36 21.20 13.89
N ALA A 61 9.25 20.22 13.98
CA ALA A 61 9.86 19.83 15.25
C ALA A 61 10.68 20.97 15.88
N VAL A 62 11.47 21.69 15.07
CA VAL A 62 12.24 22.84 15.55
C VAL A 62 11.34 23.97 16.04
N SER A 63 10.29 24.32 15.29
CA SER A 63 9.33 25.35 15.69
C SER A 63 8.58 24.98 16.97
N ARG A 64 8.19 23.70 17.12
CA ARG A 64 7.53 23.20 18.34
C ARG A 64 8.45 23.26 19.56
N LEU A 65 9.73 22.96 19.40
CA LEU A 65 10.71 23.09 20.49
C LEU A 65 10.97 24.56 20.86
N GLN A 66 10.88 25.49 19.92
CA GLN A 66 10.98 26.92 20.19
C GLN A 66 9.75 27.46 20.94
N SER A 67 8.54 26.97 20.63
CA SER A 67 7.31 27.42 21.31
C SER A 67 7.15 26.87 22.74
N VAL A 68 7.87 25.82 23.13
CA VAL A 68 7.79 25.19 24.47
C VAL A 68 8.71 25.87 25.51
N ARG A 69 9.53 26.86 25.11
CA ARG A 69 10.54 27.50 25.96
C ARG A 69 10.04 28.53 26.99
N THR A 70 8.76 28.54 27.37
CA THR A 70 8.27 29.36 28.49
C THR A 70 8.15 28.50 29.76
N PRO A 71 9.00 28.71 30.79
CA PRO A 71 8.95 27.94 32.02
C PRO A 71 8.27 28.75 33.12
N GLU A 72 7.06 28.38 33.56
CA GLU A 72 6.63 28.75 34.92
C GLU A 72 5.55 27.81 35.50
N ALA A 73 5.94 27.19 36.62
CA ALA A 73 5.17 26.85 37.82
C ALA A 73 4.01 25.81 37.78
N ILE A 74 4.36 24.62 38.26
CA ILE A 74 3.81 23.93 39.46
C ILE A 74 2.27 23.77 39.54
N VAL A 75 1.78 22.51 39.50
CA VAL A 75 1.15 21.83 40.66
C VAL A 75 1.09 20.30 40.45
N PRO A 76 1.41 19.48 41.47
CA PRO A 76 1.31 18.02 41.46
C PRO A 76 0.01 17.50 42.12
N ALA A 77 -0.66 16.52 41.51
CA ALA A 77 -1.44 15.46 42.18
C ALA A 77 -2.12 14.52 41.14
N GLU A 78 -2.04 13.22 41.42
CA GLU A 78 -2.59 12.05 40.72
C GLU A 78 -4.15 12.01 40.63
N PRO A 79 -4.80 10.91 40.21
CA PRO A 79 -4.71 10.12 38.97
C PRO A 79 -6.13 9.98 38.35
N THR A 80 -6.34 10.25 37.06
CA THR A 80 -7.65 9.92 36.46
C THR A 80 -7.51 9.59 34.98
N GLU A 81 -7.88 8.35 34.68
CA GLU A 81 -8.27 7.80 33.39
C GLU A 81 -7.30 7.98 32.22
N THR A 82 -6.54 6.91 32.00
CA THR A 82 -6.15 6.35 30.69
C THR A 82 -6.51 7.25 29.51
N ALA A 83 -5.61 8.19 29.21
CA ALA A 83 -5.56 8.83 27.91
C ALA A 83 -5.34 7.74 26.86
N VAL A 84 -6.45 7.22 26.31
CA VAL A 84 -6.46 6.32 25.15
C VAL A 84 -5.88 7.09 23.98
N SER A 85 -4.56 7.03 23.87
CA SER A 85 -3.87 7.34 22.64
C SER A 85 -4.42 6.38 21.59
N PRO A 86 -4.84 6.85 20.39
CA PRO A 86 -5.35 5.98 19.35
C PRO A 86 -4.25 4.97 19.02
N GLU A 87 -4.49 3.72 19.43
CA GLU A 87 -3.54 2.65 19.20
C GLU A 87 -3.57 2.33 17.71
N ASN A 88 -2.42 1.99 17.13
CA ASN A 88 -2.37 1.76 15.71
C ASN A 88 -3.03 0.41 15.37
N LEU A 89 -4.33 0.43 15.08
CA LEU A 89 -5.12 -0.74 14.69
C LEU A 89 -4.56 -1.45 13.44
N GLN A 90 -3.71 -0.78 12.65
CA GLN A 90 -3.04 -1.36 11.48
C GLN A 90 -1.98 -2.42 11.86
N GLN A 91 -1.66 -2.57 13.14
CA GLN A 91 -0.83 -3.67 13.63
C GLN A 91 -1.53 -5.03 13.47
N VAL A 92 -2.86 -5.05 13.46
CA VAL A 92 -3.66 -6.27 13.27
C VAL A 92 -3.63 -6.68 11.79
N LYS A 93 -3.21 -7.91 11.53
CA LYS A 93 -3.13 -8.47 10.19
C LYS A 93 -4.50 -8.50 9.53
N GLY A 94 -4.64 -7.75 8.44
CA GLY A 94 -5.89 -7.64 7.69
C GLY A 94 -6.66 -6.35 7.93
N ILE A 95 -6.22 -5.50 8.86
CA ILE A 95 -6.71 -4.12 9.04
C ILE A 95 -5.80 -3.16 8.28
N GLY A 96 -6.30 -2.67 7.13
CA GLY A 96 -5.68 -1.57 6.39
C GLY A 96 -6.16 -0.19 6.87
N PRO A 97 -5.61 0.91 6.33
CA PRO A 97 -5.95 2.28 6.75
C PRO A 97 -7.45 2.60 6.62
N VAL A 98 -8.12 2.06 5.59
CA VAL A 98 -9.57 2.23 5.39
C VAL A 98 -10.39 1.55 6.49
N PHE A 99 -10.01 0.34 6.89
CA PHE A 99 -10.69 -0.38 7.96
C PHE A 99 -10.40 0.23 9.33
N ALA A 100 -9.17 0.68 9.56
CA ALA A 100 -8.82 1.43 10.77
C ALA A 100 -9.67 2.70 10.92
N GLN A 101 -9.84 3.48 9.85
CA GLN A 101 -10.73 4.65 9.86
C GLN A 101 -12.19 4.29 10.14
N ARG A 102 -12.71 3.21 9.53
CA ARG A 102 -14.09 2.76 9.77
C ARG A 102 -14.29 2.30 11.23
N LEU A 103 -13.32 1.60 11.80
CA LEU A 103 -13.34 1.20 13.21
C LEU A 103 -13.30 2.41 14.14
N GLN A 104 -12.42 3.38 13.86
CA GLN A 104 -12.34 4.62 14.62
C GLN A 104 -13.65 5.42 14.55
N ALA A 105 -14.26 5.51 13.36
CA ALA A 105 -15.58 6.13 13.19
C ALA A 105 -16.70 5.38 13.94
N ALA A 106 -16.55 4.07 14.12
CA ALA A 106 -17.43 3.25 14.95
C ALA A 106 -17.10 3.27 16.46
N GLY A 107 -16.10 4.07 16.88
CA GLY A 107 -15.68 4.22 18.28
C GLY A 107 -14.64 3.20 18.76
N VAL A 108 -14.16 2.32 17.90
CA VAL A 108 -13.17 1.29 18.22
C VAL A 108 -11.78 1.83 17.89
N GLN A 109 -11.03 2.23 18.92
CA GLN A 109 -9.75 2.94 18.78
C GLN A 109 -8.55 2.21 19.37
N THR A 110 -8.78 1.07 20.03
CA THR A 110 -7.75 0.27 20.70
C THR A 110 -7.78 -1.17 20.20
N ILE A 111 -6.64 -1.86 20.24
CA ILE A 111 -6.56 -3.27 19.83
C ILE A 111 -7.37 -4.14 20.80
N ALA A 112 -7.36 -3.81 22.10
CA ALA A 112 -8.20 -4.44 23.11
C ALA A 112 -9.71 -4.29 22.79
N GLY A 113 -10.16 -3.07 22.45
CA GLY A 113 -11.55 -2.82 22.09
C GLY A 113 -11.97 -3.53 20.80
N LEU A 114 -11.04 -3.77 19.88
CA LEU A 114 -11.27 -4.61 18.69
C LEU A 114 -11.38 -6.09 19.06
N ALA A 115 -10.48 -6.61 19.92
CA ALA A 115 -10.45 -8.02 20.34
C ALA A 115 -11.71 -8.47 21.11
N ASP A 116 -12.37 -7.52 21.79
CA ASP A 116 -13.61 -7.70 22.54
C ASP A 116 -14.88 -7.72 21.65
N LEU A 117 -14.78 -7.30 20.38
CA LEU A 117 -15.93 -7.34 19.47
C LEU A 117 -16.31 -8.77 19.06
N SER A 118 -17.60 -8.96 18.74
CA SER A 118 -18.07 -10.19 18.11
C SER A 118 -17.73 -10.22 16.62
N PRO A 119 -17.46 -11.39 16.03
CA PRO A 119 -17.13 -11.52 14.61
C PRO A 119 -18.28 -11.03 13.70
N GLU A 120 -19.53 -11.21 14.11
CA GLU A 120 -20.71 -10.73 13.38
C GLU A 120 -20.78 -9.21 13.38
N ARG A 121 -20.47 -8.59 14.53
CA ARG A 121 -20.46 -7.13 14.66
C ARG A 121 -19.35 -6.53 13.82
N LEU A 122 -18.15 -7.11 13.86
CA LEU A 122 -17.02 -6.68 13.05
C LEU A 122 -17.30 -6.85 11.55
N ALA A 123 -17.88 -7.99 11.15
CA ALA A 123 -18.30 -8.25 9.76
C ALA A 123 -19.28 -7.18 9.25
N THR A 124 -20.25 -6.80 10.08
CA THR A 124 -21.23 -5.76 9.76
C THR A 124 -20.59 -4.36 9.66
N LEU A 125 -19.67 -4.03 10.58
CA LEU A 125 -19.01 -2.71 10.60
C LEU A 125 -18.07 -2.51 9.40
N LEU A 126 -17.37 -3.58 9.00
CA LEU A 126 -16.38 -3.51 7.94
C LEU A 126 -16.89 -3.96 6.56
N ASP A 127 -18.12 -4.48 6.50
CA ASP A 127 -18.71 -5.08 5.30
C ASP A 127 -17.82 -6.21 4.74
N ILE A 128 -17.47 -7.16 5.60
CA ILE A 128 -16.60 -8.31 5.28
C ILE A 128 -17.27 -9.63 5.65
N GLY A 129 -16.84 -10.73 5.03
CA GLY A 129 -17.33 -12.07 5.36
C GLY A 129 -16.93 -12.53 6.78
N PRO A 130 -17.73 -13.40 7.42
CA PRO A 130 -17.55 -13.79 8.83
C PRO A 130 -16.19 -14.47 9.09
N ALA A 131 -15.74 -15.34 8.18
CA ALA A 131 -14.44 -16.00 8.29
C ALA A 131 -13.25 -15.02 8.32
N ARG A 132 -13.37 -13.88 7.63
CA ARG A 132 -12.33 -12.84 7.64
C ARG A 132 -12.36 -12.03 8.94
N ALA A 133 -13.55 -11.73 9.44
CA ALA A 133 -13.72 -11.06 10.72
C ALA A 133 -13.14 -11.90 11.87
N GLU A 134 -13.38 -13.21 11.88
CA GLU A 134 -12.78 -14.14 12.85
C GLU A 134 -11.26 -14.14 12.79
N ALA A 135 -10.67 -14.17 11.58
CA ALA A 135 -9.22 -14.14 11.43
C ALA A 135 -8.60 -12.84 11.97
N ILE A 136 -9.26 -11.70 11.76
CA ILE A 136 -8.84 -10.40 12.28
C ILE A 136 -8.92 -10.38 13.82
N LEU A 137 -10.02 -10.88 14.40
CA LEU A 137 -10.19 -10.93 15.85
C LEU A 137 -9.19 -11.89 16.52
N ALA A 138 -8.91 -13.03 15.89
CA ALA A 138 -7.91 -13.97 16.37
C ALA A 138 -6.52 -13.34 16.43
N ASP A 139 -6.17 -12.52 15.43
CA ASP A 139 -4.90 -11.79 15.42
C ASP A 139 -4.88 -10.64 16.44
N ALA A 140 -5.96 -9.87 16.55
CA ALA A 140 -6.09 -8.83 17.57
C ALA A 140 -5.92 -9.39 18.99
N ARG A 141 -6.52 -10.56 19.28
CA ARG A 141 -6.36 -11.24 20.59
C ARG A 141 -4.94 -11.69 20.87
N ARG A 142 -4.16 -12.04 19.85
CA ARG A 142 -2.73 -12.38 20.02
C ARG A 142 -1.87 -11.20 20.38
N LEU A 143 -2.26 -9.99 19.97
CA LEU A 143 -1.54 -8.76 20.29
C LEU A 143 -1.89 -8.21 21.68
N VAL A 144 -3.03 -8.63 22.24
CA VAL A 144 -3.51 -8.22 23.57
C VAL A 144 -3.05 -9.18 24.68
N ALA A 145 -2.73 -10.43 24.32
CA ALA A 145 -2.23 -11.47 25.23
C ALA A 145 -0.74 -11.28 25.56
#